data_AF-A0A3S1C323-F1
#
_entry.id   AF-A0A3S1C323-F1
#
_cell.length_a   1.000
_cell.length_b   1.000
_cell.length_c   1.000
_cell.angle_alpha   90.00
_cell.angle_beta   90.00
_cell.angle_gamma   90.00
#
_symmetry.space_group_name_H-M   'P 1'
#
loop_
_entity.id
_entity.type
_entity.pdbx_description
1 polymer ?
#
loop_
_entity_poly.entity_id
_entity_poly.type
_entity_poly.pdbx_seq_one_letter_code
_entity_poly.pdbx_strand_id
1 'polypeptide(L)'
;MKILGKVLLATTLLAGTLTGLHINQVDAAPPVSIQLDNYPLSFPTEPIIVEGTTMVPFRAISEALGIQITWNQSTKTIDAVQGEGANATRVQLTLNNKKAIVNGSTVNLNVAPQSVSGNTLIPLSFFSQQFGADVKWDQATRTVSITSPQKRLYTLGFYAIKSISDAGSIPSLDSVAFGWSRIDENGNFTLTGKDFYMPSPLGDVTSETLVSSATDSRTTPYLMVYSGDVNGELTKIIDDAELRKQAISGMISTAINNKFKGIMLDFEGLGLTTDKTITRESFNSFVKDLSKETNANGLKLSLALHALNSSYQGYDYKTLGKIADEIIIMAYDYQNTDQPEPIDKVNEAIALAVKETDPAKLVLGLNMYHENTESLNPLIGLAKRYNLKGIALWRLGLITSDQWTQVRQSVEFKK
;
A
#
# COMPACT_ATOMS: atom_id res chain seq x y z
N MET A 1 -65.09 -33.58 46.31
CA MET A 1 -66.09 -32.84 45.51
C MET A 1 -66.14 -33.44 44.11
N LYS A 2 -67.33 -33.93 43.75
CA LYS A 2 -67.91 -34.23 42.43
C LYS A 2 -67.17 -35.14 41.41
N ILE A 3 -67.93 -36.17 41.06
CA ILE A 3 -67.79 -37.27 40.10
C ILE A 3 -68.02 -36.80 38.66
N LEU A 4 -67.55 -37.62 37.68
CA LEU A 4 -68.06 -37.91 36.32
C LEU A 4 -66.93 -37.75 35.27
N GLY A 5 -66.68 -38.65 34.31
CA GLY A 5 -67.32 -39.90 33.89
C GLY A 5 -66.48 -40.51 32.75
N LYS A 6 -66.48 -41.84 32.63
CA LYS A 6 -65.80 -42.61 31.58
C LYS A 6 -66.53 -42.50 30.24
N VAL A 7 -65.81 -42.39 29.12
CA VAL A 7 -66.16 -43.06 27.85
C VAL A 7 -64.87 -43.42 27.09
N LEU A 8 -64.75 -44.69 26.76
CA LEU A 8 -63.74 -45.31 25.91
C LEU A 8 -64.33 -45.38 24.49
N LEU A 9 -63.62 -44.91 23.46
CA LEU A 9 -63.92 -45.28 22.07
C LEU A 9 -62.62 -45.43 21.29
N ALA A 10 -62.41 -46.63 20.77
CA ALA A 10 -61.29 -47.04 19.97
C ALA A 10 -61.43 -46.52 18.53
N THR A 11 -60.37 -45.91 18.01
CA THR A 11 -60.19 -45.64 16.58
C THR A 11 -58.85 -46.20 16.14
N THR A 12 -58.92 -47.24 15.33
CA THR A 12 -57.82 -47.80 14.53
C THR A 12 -57.23 -46.74 13.61
N LEU A 13 -55.97 -46.36 13.81
CA LEU A 13 -55.20 -45.58 12.83
C LEU A 13 -54.35 -46.52 11.97
N LEU A 14 -54.62 -46.49 10.66
CA LEU A 14 -53.85 -47.12 9.59
C LEU A 14 -52.43 -46.53 9.59
N ALA A 15 -51.40 -47.36 9.83
CA ALA A 15 -50.01 -46.97 9.63
C ALA A 15 -49.68 -47.02 8.12
N GLY A 16 -49.88 -45.89 7.43
CA GLY A 16 -49.36 -45.68 6.08
C GLY A 16 -47.90 -45.25 6.15
N THR A 17 -46.99 -46.08 5.64
CA THR A 17 -45.58 -45.74 5.43
C THR A 17 -45.47 -44.70 4.31
N LEU A 18 -45.36 -43.42 4.68
CA LEU A 18 -44.88 -42.38 3.77
C LEU A 18 -43.36 -42.52 3.63
N THR A 19 -42.92 -43.16 2.55
CA THR A 19 -41.54 -42.99 2.05
C THR A 19 -41.39 -41.53 1.63
N GLY A 20 -40.81 -40.72 2.52
CA GLY A 20 -40.42 -39.36 2.20
C GLY A 20 -39.36 -39.37 1.11
N LEU A 21 -39.70 -38.85 -0.06
CA LEU A 21 -38.72 -38.45 -1.07
C LEU A 21 -37.86 -37.35 -0.44
N HIS A 22 -36.62 -37.67 -0.11
CA HIS A 22 -35.60 -36.65 0.14
C HIS A 22 -35.38 -35.90 -1.16
N ILE A 23 -36.04 -34.75 -1.30
CA ILE A 23 -35.70 -33.76 -2.31
C ILE A 23 -34.36 -33.21 -1.86
N ASN A 24 -33.28 -33.62 -2.53
CA ASN A 24 -32.00 -32.93 -2.40
C ASN A 24 -32.24 -31.48 -2.84
N GLN A 25 -32.27 -30.56 -1.88
CA GLN A 25 -32.11 -29.15 -2.19
C GLN A 25 -30.74 -29.03 -2.87
N VAL A 26 -30.75 -28.74 -4.16
CA VAL A 26 -29.55 -28.33 -4.88
C VAL A 26 -29.29 -26.91 -4.41
N ASP A 27 -28.50 -26.77 -3.35
CA ASP A 27 -27.98 -25.46 -2.96
C ASP A 27 -27.24 -24.86 -4.14
N ALA A 28 -27.52 -23.60 -4.44
CA ALA A 28 -26.79 -22.86 -5.45
C ALA A 28 -25.30 -22.87 -5.09
N ALA A 29 -24.45 -23.21 -6.07
CA ALA A 29 -23.02 -23.21 -5.83
C ALA A 29 -22.56 -21.84 -5.32
N PRO A 30 -21.63 -21.77 -4.35
CA PRO A 30 -21.20 -20.50 -3.78
C PRO A 30 -20.68 -19.55 -4.88
N PRO A 31 -20.83 -18.23 -4.70
CA PRO A 31 -20.32 -17.26 -5.67
C PRO A 31 -18.80 -17.40 -5.83
N VAL A 32 -18.29 -17.05 -7.01
CA VAL A 32 -16.85 -17.06 -7.28
C VAL A 32 -16.19 -15.90 -6.55
N SER A 33 -15.19 -16.22 -5.72
CA SER A 33 -14.34 -15.21 -5.09
C SER A 33 -13.16 -14.89 -6.01
N ILE A 34 -12.76 -13.63 -6.08
CA ILE A 34 -11.59 -13.21 -6.87
C ILE A 34 -10.73 -12.32 -6.01
N GLN A 35 -9.43 -12.61 -5.98
CA GLN A 35 -8.44 -11.85 -5.23
C GLN A 35 -7.31 -11.44 -6.15
N LEU A 36 -6.79 -10.23 -5.95
CA LEU A 36 -5.60 -9.71 -6.62
C LEU A 36 -4.53 -9.40 -5.58
N ASP A 37 -3.38 -10.05 -5.73
CA ASP A 37 -2.27 -10.00 -4.77
C ASP A 37 -2.71 -10.36 -3.34
N ASN A 38 -3.69 -11.27 -3.18
CA ASN A 38 -4.38 -11.63 -1.93
C ASN A 38 -5.34 -10.56 -1.37
N TYR A 39 -5.64 -9.51 -2.13
CA TYR A 39 -6.69 -8.56 -1.79
C TYR A 39 -8.02 -8.93 -2.48
N PRO A 40 -9.14 -9.06 -1.74
CA PRO A 40 -10.43 -9.40 -2.34
C PRO A 40 -10.94 -8.29 -3.27
N LEU A 41 -11.35 -8.66 -4.48
CA LEU A 41 -11.93 -7.73 -5.44
C LEU A 41 -13.45 -7.75 -5.38
N SER A 42 -14.04 -6.57 -5.33
CA SER A 42 -15.50 -6.37 -5.45
C SER A 42 -15.86 -6.03 -6.89
N PHE A 43 -16.98 -6.59 -7.37
CA PHE A 43 -17.47 -6.37 -8.72
C PHE A 43 -18.89 -5.80 -8.70
N PRO A 44 -19.24 -4.90 -9.64
CA PRO A 44 -20.61 -4.37 -9.74
C PRO A 44 -21.61 -5.43 -10.20
N THR A 45 -21.13 -6.53 -10.76
CA THR A 45 -21.92 -7.71 -11.12
C THR A 45 -21.09 -8.93 -10.85
N GLU A 46 -21.72 -9.97 -10.31
CA GLU A 46 -21.03 -11.18 -9.91
C GLU A 46 -20.27 -11.82 -11.07
N PRO A 47 -19.02 -12.26 -10.85
CA PRO A 47 -18.33 -13.13 -11.79
C PRO A 47 -19.11 -14.42 -12.01
N ILE A 48 -19.14 -14.88 -13.26
CA ILE A 48 -19.85 -16.13 -13.64
C ILE A 48 -18.88 -17.11 -14.29
N ILE A 49 -19.22 -18.40 -14.25
CA ILE A 49 -18.49 -19.44 -14.98
C ILE A 49 -19.31 -19.84 -16.20
N VAL A 50 -18.72 -19.73 -17.39
CA VAL A 50 -19.30 -20.18 -18.65
C VAL A 50 -18.34 -21.15 -19.32
N GLU A 51 -18.78 -22.36 -19.64
CA GLU A 51 -17.95 -23.40 -20.27
C GLU A 51 -16.59 -23.60 -19.56
N GLY A 52 -16.60 -23.58 -18.21
CA GLY A 52 -15.38 -23.71 -17.39
C GLY A 52 -14.48 -22.46 -17.36
N THR A 53 -14.90 -21.35 -17.95
CA THR A 53 -14.16 -20.08 -17.98
C THR A 53 -14.78 -19.07 -17.01
N THR A 54 -13.99 -18.52 -16.10
CA THR A 54 -14.42 -17.41 -15.25
C THR A 54 -14.51 -16.11 -16.06
N MET A 55 -15.69 -15.50 -16.04
CA MET A 55 -16.03 -14.29 -16.77
C MET A 55 -16.24 -13.14 -15.78
N VAL A 56 -15.54 -12.03 -15.99
CA VAL A 56 -15.56 -10.87 -15.08
C VAL A 56 -15.90 -9.57 -15.79
N PRO A 57 -16.56 -8.60 -15.12
CA PRO A 57 -16.71 -7.24 -15.65
C PRO A 57 -15.36 -6.62 -16.01
N PHE A 58 -15.16 -6.26 -17.29
CA PHE A 58 -13.85 -5.86 -17.79
C PHE A 58 -13.28 -4.61 -17.09
N ARG A 59 -14.15 -3.63 -16.75
CA ARG A 59 -13.73 -2.37 -16.12
C ARG A 59 -13.11 -2.60 -14.75
N ALA A 60 -13.73 -3.45 -13.94
CA ALA A 60 -13.28 -3.72 -12.58
C ALA A 60 -11.92 -4.43 -12.59
N ILE A 61 -11.74 -5.45 -13.43
CA ILE A 61 -10.46 -6.15 -13.51
C ILE A 61 -9.36 -5.27 -14.10
N SER A 62 -9.68 -4.42 -15.09
CA SER A 62 -8.69 -3.54 -15.69
C SER A 62 -8.24 -2.43 -14.75
N GLU A 63 -9.17 -1.83 -14.01
CA GLU A 63 -8.86 -0.84 -12.98
C GLU A 63 -7.99 -1.46 -11.89
N ALA A 64 -8.35 -2.66 -11.41
CA ALA A 64 -7.56 -3.39 -10.42
C ALA A 64 -6.13 -3.71 -10.90
N LEU A 65 -5.92 -3.95 -12.20
CA LEU A 65 -4.60 -4.21 -12.79
C LEU A 65 -3.89 -2.94 -13.29
N GLY A 66 -4.51 -1.76 -13.16
CA GLY A 66 -3.96 -0.50 -13.67
C GLY A 66 -3.82 -0.46 -15.21
N ILE A 67 -4.70 -1.16 -15.92
CA ILE A 67 -4.70 -1.26 -17.39
C ILE A 67 -5.64 -0.20 -17.96
N GLN A 68 -5.15 0.58 -18.92
CA GLN A 68 -5.96 1.57 -19.61
C GLN A 68 -6.89 0.88 -20.59
N ILE A 69 -8.19 1.17 -20.50
CA ILE A 69 -9.19 0.58 -21.40
C ILE A 69 -10.06 1.63 -22.06
N THR A 70 -10.31 1.43 -23.35
CA THR A 70 -11.29 2.15 -24.14
C THR A 70 -12.37 1.19 -24.63
N TRP A 71 -13.65 1.56 -24.46
CA TRP A 71 -14.78 0.86 -25.08
C TRP A 71 -15.20 1.60 -26.35
N ASN A 72 -15.24 0.89 -27.48
CA ASN A 72 -15.72 1.42 -28.74
C ASN A 72 -17.14 0.92 -29.03
N GLN A 73 -18.10 1.86 -29.00
CA GLN A 73 -19.53 1.54 -29.14
C GLN A 73 -19.92 1.09 -30.55
N SER A 74 -19.27 1.57 -31.60
CA SER A 74 -19.64 1.26 -32.99
C SER A 74 -19.14 -0.12 -33.41
N THR A 75 -17.92 -0.47 -33.00
CA THR A 75 -17.31 -1.78 -33.31
C THR A 75 -17.58 -2.83 -32.23
N LYS A 76 -18.15 -2.45 -31.09
CA LYS A 76 -18.36 -3.32 -29.91
C LYS A 76 -17.06 -3.95 -29.41
N THR A 77 -15.98 -3.15 -29.42
CA THR A 77 -14.65 -3.60 -29.02
C THR A 77 -14.22 -2.99 -27.69
N ILE A 78 -13.41 -3.74 -26.96
CA ILE A 78 -12.66 -3.33 -25.78
C ILE A 78 -11.20 -3.27 -26.21
N ASP A 79 -10.59 -2.10 -26.16
CA ASP A 79 -9.17 -1.90 -26.41
C ASP A 79 -8.47 -1.69 -25.07
N ALA A 80 -7.61 -2.64 -24.68
CA ALA A 80 -6.83 -2.59 -23.45
C ALA A 80 -5.34 -2.40 -23.78
N VAL A 81 -4.71 -1.43 -23.11
CA VAL A 81 -3.33 -1.03 -23.35
C VAL A 81 -2.58 -0.89 -22.02
N GLN A 82 -1.39 -1.47 -21.95
CA GLN A 82 -0.46 -1.29 -20.84
C GLN A 82 0.93 -0.93 -21.38
N GLY A 83 1.53 0.13 -20.80
CA GLY A 83 2.80 0.68 -21.25
C GLY A 83 2.65 1.69 -22.40
N GLU A 84 3.78 2.16 -22.91
CA GLU A 84 3.85 3.21 -23.92
C GLU A 84 4.65 2.79 -25.17
N GLY A 85 4.38 3.47 -26.28
CA GLY A 85 5.13 3.31 -27.52
C GLY A 85 5.04 1.91 -28.14
N ALA A 86 6.12 1.48 -28.79
CA ALA A 86 6.20 0.22 -29.52
C ALA A 86 6.14 -1.01 -28.60
N ASN A 87 6.55 -0.88 -27.34
CA ASN A 87 6.63 -1.99 -26.37
C ASN A 87 5.33 -2.17 -25.56
N ALA A 88 4.31 -1.34 -25.78
CA ALA A 88 3.04 -1.47 -25.08
C ALA A 88 2.31 -2.75 -25.47
N THR A 89 1.83 -3.49 -24.47
CA THR A 89 0.92 -4.61 -24.67
C THR A 89 -0.45 -4.09 -25.05
N ARG A 90 -1.01 -4.63 -26.15
CA ARG A 90 -2.33 -4.26 -26.67
C ARG A 90 -3.19 -5.50 -26.81
N VAL A 91 -4.36 -5.47 -26.21
CA VAL A 91 -5.37 -6.53 -26.28
C VAL A 91 -6.69 -5.93 -26.74
N GLN A 92 -7.20 -6.38 -27.88
CA GLN A 92 -8.53 -6.05 -28.36
C GLN A 92 -9.44 -7.26 -28.21
N LEU A 93 -10.59 -7.05 -27.58
CA LEU A 93 -11.66 -8.02 -27.43
C LEU A 93 -12.93 -7.51 -28.10
N THR A 94 -13.62 -8.35 -28.84
CA THR A 94 -14.87 -7.98 -29.53
C THR A 94 -16.04 -8.74 -28.92
N LEU A 95 -17.14 -8.04 -28.64
CA LEU A 95 -18.35 -8.64 -28.08
C LEU A 95 -18.86 -9.77 -28.99
N ASN A 96 -19.23 -10.90 -28.39
CA ASN A 96 -19.74 -12.10 -29.06
C ASN A 96 -18.80 -12.72 -30.11
N ASN A 97 -17.50 -12.40 -30.07
CA ASN A 97 -16.50 -12.96 -30.96
C ASN A 97 -15.43 -13.72 -30.17
N LYS A 98 -15.17 -14.97 -30.56
CA LYS A 98 -14.10 -15.80 -29.96
C LYS A 98 -12.70 -15.44 -30.46
N LYS A 99 -12.54 -14.45 -31.35
CA LYS A 99 -11.24 -13.98 -31.82
C LYS A 99 -10.86 -12.69 -31.11
N ALA A 100 -9.77 -12.74 -30.34
CA ALA A 100 -9.08 -11.60 -29.77
C ALA A 100 -7.92 -11.17 -30.65
N ILE A 101 -7.47 -9.93 -30.54
CA ILE A 101 -6.23 -9.45 -31.16
C ILE A 101 -5.25 -9.08 -30.04
N VAL A 102 -4.09 -9.72 -30.00
CA VAL A 102 -3.01 -9.44 -29.05
C VAL A 102 -1.79 -8.98 -29.84
N ASN A 103 -1.35 -7.73 -29.62
CA ASN A 103 -0.22 -7.13 -30.32
C ASN A 103 -0.29 -7.31 -31.86
N GLY A 104 -1.49 -7.16 -32.43
CA GLY A 104 -1.77 -7.34 -33.86
C GLY A 104 -1.99 -8.78 -34.32
N SER A 105 -1.73 -9.79 -33.48
CA SER A 105 -1.92 -11.21 -33.80
C SER A 105 -3.29 -11.72 -33.32
N THR A 106 -3.95 -12.56 -34.11
CA THR A 106 -5.24 -13.14 -33.72
C THR A 106 -5.04 -14.31 -32.75
N VAL A 107 -5.77 -14.32 -31.64
CA VAL A 107 -5.80 -15.39 -30.64
C VAL A 107 -7.23 -15.86 -30.42
N ASN A 108 -7.45 -17.18 -30.35
CA ASN A 108 -8.78 -17.75 -30.10
C ASN A 108 -9.06 -17.83 -28.59
N LEU A 109 -10.29 -17.47 -28.21
CA LEU A 109 -10.84 -17.56 -26.87
C LEU A 109 -11.72 -18.80 -26.75
N ASN A 110 -11.72 -19.44 -25.59
CA ASN A 110 -12.66 -20.52 -25.28
C ASN A 110 -14.10 -19.99 -25.26
N VAL A 111 -14.30 -18.84 -24.60
CA VAL A 111 -15.58 -18.14 -24.46
C VAL A 111 -15.43 -16.71 -24.96
N ALA A 112 -16.40 -16.24 -25.75
CA ALA A 112 -16.40 -14.87 -26.24
C ALA A 112 -16.75 -13.87 -25.12
N PRO A 113 -16.26 -12.63 -25.17
CA PRO A 113 -16.79 -11.55 -24.36
C PRO A 113 -18.30 -11.43 -24.57
N GLN A 114 -19.07 -11.22 -23.50
CA GLN A 114 -20.53 -11.23 -23.56
C GLN A 114 -21.13 -10.13 -22.67
N SER A 115 -22.32 -9.67 -23.03
CA SER A 115 -23.06 -8.71 -22.21
C SER A 115 -24.02 -9.45 -21.29
N VAL A 116 -23.86 -9.27 -19.97
CA VAL A 116 -24.73 -9.84 -18.95
C VAL A 116 -25.24 -8.71 -18.07
N SER A 117 -26.56 -8.53 -18.02
CA SER A 117 -27.21 -7.48 -17.22
C SER A 117 -26.63 -6.07 -17.46
N GLY A 118 -26.30 -5.76 -18.71
CA GLY A 118 -25.73 -4.46 -19.10
C GLY A 118 -24.22 -4.31 -18.86
N ASN A 119 -23.55 -5.32 -18.31
CA ASN A 119 -22.10 -5.34 -18.10
C ASN A 119 -21.43 -6.22 -19.14
N THR A 120 -20.33 -5.74 -19.73
CA THR A 120 -19.51 -6.58 -20.60
C THR A 120 -18.55 -7.41 -19.75
N LEU A 121 -18.68 -8.73 -19.84
CA LEU A 121 -17.84 -9.69 -19.16
C LEU A 121 -16.82 -10.28 -20.13
N ILE A 122 -15.59 -10.48 -19.64
CA ILE A 122 -14.47 -11.01 -20.42
C ILE A 122 -13.85 -12.24 -19.75
N PRO A 123 -13.19 -13.13 -20.50
CA PRO A 123 -12.45 -14.26 -19.93
C PRO A 123 -11.28 -13.77 -19.06
N LEU A 124 -11.38 -14.01 -17.75
CA LEU A 124 -10.46 -13.45 -16.76
C LEU A 124 -9.01 -13.91 -16.99
N SER A 125 -8.77 -15.22 -17.00
CA SER A 125 -7.41 -15.77 -17.08
C SER A 125 -6.71 -15.37 -18.36
N PHE A 126 -7.41 -15.44 -19.50
CA PHE A 126 -6.87 -14.98 -20.78
C PHE A 126 -6.43 -13.53 -20.69
N PHE A 127 -7.32 -12.65 -20.22
CA PHE A 127 -7.06 -11.22 -20.16
C PHE A 127 -5.89 -10.89 -19.23
N SER A 128 -5.92 -11.37 -17.99
CA SER A 128 -4.87 -11.14 -17.00
C SER A 128 -3.49 -11.63 -17.46
N GLN A 129 -3.42 -12.82 -18.08
CA GLN A 129 -2.17 -13.39 -18.57
C GLN A 129 -1.54 -12.58 -19.70
N GLN A 130 -2.32 -11.88 -20.53
CA GLN A 130 -1.75 -10.99 -21.56
C GLN A 130 -0.92 -9.87 -20.96
N PHE A 131 -1.24 -9.46 -19.74
CA PHE A 131 -0.55 -8.40 -19.00
C PHE A 131 0.43 -8.94 -17.94
N GLY A 132 0.84 -10.20 -18.08
CA GLY A 132 1.87 -10.82 -17.24
C GLY A 132 1.39 -11.22 -15.84
N ALA A 133 0.10 -11.13 -15.53
CA ALA A 133 -0.44 -11.61 -14.27
C ALA A 133 -0.65 -13.13 -14.30
N ASP A 134 -0.27 -13.80 -13.22
CA ASP A 134 -0.58 -15.22 -13.01
C ASP A 134 -2.00 -15.38 -12.46
N VAL A 135 -2.68 -16.47 -12.84
CA VAL A 135 -4.06 -16.73 -12.44
C VAL A 135 -4.20 -18.18 -12.03
N LYS A 136 -4.58 -18.40 -10.76
CA LYS A 136 -4.81 -19.72 -10.18
C LYS A 136 -6.26 -19.88 -9.77
N TRP A 137 -6.76 -21.09 -9.88
CA TRP A 137 -8.10 -21.48 -9.43
C TRP A 137 -7.99 -22.48 -8.30
N ASP A 138 -8.69 -22.19 -7.20
CA ASP A 138 -8.93 -23.11 -6.10
C ASP A 138 -10.36 -23.64 -6.20
N GLN A 139 -10.49 -24.93 -6.48
CA GLN A 139 -11.79 -25.59 -6.63
C GLN A 139 -12.55 -25.73 -5.30
N ALA A 140 -11.84 -25.90 -4.18
CA ALA A 140 -12.45 -26.14 -2.88
C ALA A 140 -13.08 -24.86 -2.33
N THR A 141 -12.39 -23.73 -2.49
CA THR A 141 -12.86 -22.41 -2.04
C THR A 141 -13.57 -21.61 -3.13
N ARG A 142 -13.56 -22.09 -4.38
CA ARG A 142 -14.07 -21.38 -5.58
C ARG A 142 -13.46 -19.99 -5.72
N THR A 143 -12.14 -19.91 -5.49
CA THR A 143 -11.37 -18.67 -5.51
C THR A 143 -10.49 -18.60 -6.74
N VAL A 144 -10.55 -17.48 -7.45
CA VAL A 144 -9.51 -17.09 -8.41
C VAL A 144 -8.48 -16.20 -7.71
N SER A 145 -7.24 -16.64 -7.66
CA SER A 145 -6.11 -15.85 -7.16
C SER A 145 -5.33 -15.29 -8.33
N ILE A 146 -5.26 -13.98 -8.43
CA ILE A 146 -4.49 -13.24 -9.43
C ILE A 146 -3.24 -12.71 -8.75
N THR A 147 -2.07 -12.97 -9.32
CA THR A 147 -0.81 -12.35 -8.88
C THR A 147 -0.32 -11.44 -9.97
N SER A 148 -0.30 -10.14 -9.71
CA SER A 148 0.20 -9.16 -10.67
C SER A 148 1.73 -9.28 -10.83
N PRO A 149 2.27 -8.91 -12.00
CA PRO A 149 3.72 -8.98 -12.23
C PRO A 149 4.49 -8.03 -11.31
N GLN A 150 5.80 -8.26 -11.22
CA GLN A 150 6.72 -7.29 -10.62
C GLN A 150 6.53 -5.92 -11.28
N LYS A 151 6.45 -4.88 -10.45
CA LYS A 151 6.45 -3.48 -10.90
C LYS A 151 7.62 -2.76 -10.26
N ARG A 152 8.31 -1.92 -11.03
CA ARG A 152 9.28 -0.99 -10.48
C ARG A 152 8.56 0.00 -9.56
N LEU A 153 8.83 -0.08 -8.27
CA LEU A 153 8.36 0.87 -7.25
C LEU A 153 9.57 1.48 -6.57
N TYR A 154 9.52 2.78 -6.27
CA TYR A 154 10.50 3.42 -5.41
C TYR A 154 10.60 2.68 -4.07
N THR A 155 11.81 2.44 -3.58
CA THR A 155 12.06 1.70 -2.34
C THR A 155 12.85 2.55 -1.37
N LEU A 156 12.26 2.81 -0.20
CA LEU A 156 12.93 3.49 0.90
C LEU A 156 13.09 2.52 2.07
N GLY A 157 14.27 2.50 2.69
CA GLY A 157 14.49 1.76 3.94
C GLY A 157 14.80 2.71 5.08
N PHE A 158 14.18 2.49 6.24
CA PHE A 158 14.56 3.19 7.45
C PHE A 158 15.70 2.45 8.17
N TYR A 159 16.86 3.09 8.26
CA TYR A 159 18.02 2.60 8.98
C TYR A 159 18.12 3.36 10.32
N ALA A 160 17.56 2.79 11.36
CA ALA A 160 17.48 3.41 12.69
C ALA A 160 17.59 2.32 13.75
N ILE A 161 18.08 2.62 14.94
CA ILE A 161 18.23 1.63 16.02
C ILE A 161 19.14 0.46 15.52
N LYS A 162 18.82 -0.79 15.82
CA LYS A 162 19.61 -1.99 15.48
C LYS A 162 19.35 -2.42 14.03
N SER A 163 19.84 -1.66 13.04
CA SER A 163 19.62 -1.94 11.59
C SER A 163 20.83 -2.56 10.88
N ILE A 164 21.93 -2.80 11.58
CA ILE A 164 23.21 -3.21 10.97
C ILE A 164 23.13 -4.52 10.16
N SER A 165 22.28 -5.47 10.55
CA SER A 165 22.09 -6.75 9.85
C SER A 165 21.59 -6.58 8.41
N ASP A 166 20.88 -5.48 8.11
CA ASP A 166 20.36 -5.18 6.77
C ASP A 166 21.19 -4.11 6.04
N ALA A 167 22.36 -3.70 6.54
CA ALA A 167 23.19 -2.69 5.87
C ALA A 167 23.54 -3.08 4.43
N GLY A 168 23.67 -4.38 4.15
CA GLY A 168 23.92 -4.92 2.80
C GLY A 168 22.77 -4.71 1.81
N SER A 169 21.55 -4.36 2.26
CA SER A 169 20.43 -4.08 1.37
C SER A 169 20.43 -2.65 0.82
N ILE A 170 21.12 -1.71 1.48
CA ILE A 170 21.15 -0.27 1.15
C ILE A 170 21.46 0.01 -0.33
N PRO A 171 22.44 -0.66 -0.98
CA PRO A 171 22.74 -0.41 -2.39
C PRO A 171 21.57 -0.71 -3.34
N SER A 172 20.68 -1.63 -2.98
CA SER A 172 19.52 -2.02 -3.79
C SER A 172 18.31 -1.10 -3.64
N LEU A 173 18.31 -0.22 -2.63
CA LEU A 173 17.23 0.72 -2.35
C LEU A 173 17.41 2.02 -3.15
N ASP A 174 16.31 2.72 -3.41
CA ASP A 174 16.37 4.07 -3.97
C ASP A 174 16.87 5.09 -2.96
N SER A 175 16.43 4.93 -1.72
CA SER A 175 16.75 5.83 -0.62
C SER A 175 16.85 5.09 0.70
N VAL A 176 17.60 5.68 1.62
CA VAL A 176 17.70 5.21 3.00
C VAL A 176 17.56 6.41 3.93
N ALA A 177 16.69 6.29 4.93
CA ALA A 177 16.50 7.29 5.97
C ALA A 177 17.25 6.87 7.23
N PHE A 178 18.27 7.63 7.61
CA PHE A 178 19.10 7.33 8.76
C PHE A 178 18.55 8.02 10.02
N GLY A 179 17.88 7.24 10.88
CA GLY A 179 17.23 7.69 12.12
C GLY A 179 18.22 7.94 13.24
N TRP A 180 19.07 8.95 13.07
CA TRP A 180 20.21 9.24 13.95
C TRP A 180 20.16 10.62 14.58
N SER A 181 19.08 11.36 14.36
CA SER A 181 18.92 12.70 14.90
C SER A 181 17.50 12.95 15.37
N ARG A 182 17.35 13.90 16.29
CA ARG A 182 16.06 14.32 16.80
C ARG A 182 16.05 15.80 17.17
N ILE A 183 14.86 16.34 17.34
CA ILE A 183 14.62 17.50 18.18
C ILE A 183 14.20 16.97 19.56
N ASP A 184 14.85 17.46 20.62
CA ASP A 184 14.47 17.10 21.99
C ASP A 184 13.29 17.94 22.50
N GLU A 185 12.74 17.55 23.65
CA GLU A 185 11.63 18.25 24.30
C GLU A 185 11.91 19.72 24.66
N ASN A 186 13.17 20.17 24.59
CA ASN A 186 13.58 21.54 24.83
C ASN A 186 13.80 22.34 23.54
N GLY A 187 13.61 21.73 22.36
CA GLY A 187 13.81 22.37 21.06
C GLY A 187 15.22 22.28 20.52
N ASN A 188 16.10 21.51 21.14
CA ASN A 188 17.47 21.35 20.65
C ASN A 188 17.53 20.24 19.60
N PHE A 189 18.09 20.57 18.44
CA PHE A 189 18.55 19.55 17.50
C PHE A 189 19.75 18.79 18.08
N THR A 190 19.70 17.46 18.09
CA THR A 190 20.74 16.61 18.66
C THR A 190 20.91 15.30 17.90
N LEU A 191 22.11 14.73 17.97
CA LEU A 191 22.47 13.41 17.40
C LEU A 191 22.52 12.31 18.47
N THR A 192 22.07 12.63 19.68
CA THR A 192 22.07 11.74 20.84
C THR A 192 20.65 11.53 21.34
N GLY A 193 20.42 10.38 21.97
CA GLY A 193 19.10 10.00 22.43
C GLY A 193 19.03 8.51 22.76
N LYS A 194 17.83 8.04 23.08
CA LYS A 194 17.58 6.64 23.40
C LYS A 194 17.45 5.78 22.14
N ASP A 195 16.58 6.18 21.23
CA ASP A 195 16.20 5.37 20.06
C ASP A 195 16.77 5.95 18.75
N PHE A 196 16.87 7.28 18.66
CA PHE A 196 17.39 8.00 17.50
C PHE A 196 18.72 8.66 17.84
N TYR A 197 19.80 7.95 17.54
CA TYR A 197 21.16 8.41 17.81
C TYR A 197 22.12 7.94 16.72
N MET A 198 23.19 8.70 16.51
CA MET A 198 24.26 8.30 15.60
C MET A 198 25.02 7.10 16.20
N PRO A 199 25.08 5.95 15.50
CA PRO A 199 25.68 4.74 16.04
C PRO A 199 27.18 4.90 16.22
N SER A 200 27.73 4.24 17.24
CA SER A 200 29.18 4.10 17.36
C SER A 200 29.75 3.25 16.21
N PRO A 201 30.98 3.52 15.74
CA PRO A 201 31.63 2.69 14.73
C PRO A 201 31.68 1.21 15.10
N LEU A 202 31.43 0.33 14.12
CA LEU A 202 31.60 -1.12 14.24
C LEU A 202 32.68 -1.60 13.26
N GLY A 203 33.92 -1.67 13.72
CA GLY A 203 35.07 -1.91 12.84
C GLY A 203 35.21 -0.76 11.84
N ASP A 204 35.31 -1.09 10.55
CA ASP A 204 35.40 -0.11 9.47
C ASP A 204 34.04 0.52 9.08
N VAL A 205 32.94 0.01 9.62
CA VAL A 205 31.60 0.55 9.35
C VAL A 205 31.35 1.72 10.31
N THR A 206 31.44 2.93 9.78
CA THR A 206 31.08 4.19 10.45
C THR A 206 29.81 4.78 9.86
N SER A 207 29.20 5.74 10.56
CA SER A 207 28.08 6.51 10.00
C SER A 207 28.47 7.23 8.70
N GLU A 208 29.69 7.76 8.62
CA GLU A 208 30.20 8.42 7.42
C GLU A 208 30.36 7.44 6.25
N THR A 209 30.91 6.24 6.51
CA THR A 209 31.08 5.23 5.46
C THR A 209 29.73 4.73 4.97
N LEU A 210 28.72 4.59 5.84
CA LEU A 210 27.37 4.19 5.43
C LEU A 210 26.71 5.24 4.54
N VAL A 211 26.79 6.51 4.91
CA VAL A 211 26.21 7.61 4.11
C VAL A 211 26.91 7.76 2.76
N SER A 212 28.24 7.68 2.75
CA SER A 212 29.03 7.76 1.51
C SER A 212 28.76 6.55 0.60
N SER A 213 28.76 5.33 1.15
CA SER A 213 28.48 4.10 0.38
C SER A 213 27.08 4.08 -0.23
N ALA A 214 26.08 4.64 0.49
CA ALA A 214 24.75 4.81 -0.06
C ALA A 214 24.79 5.71 -1.31
N THR A 215 25.45 6.86 -1.22
CA THR A 215 25.61 7.80 -2.34
C THR A 215 26.32 7.14 -3.53
N ASP A 216 27.42 6.43 -3.29
CA ASP A 216 28.21 5.74 -4.32
C ASP A 216 27.38 4.66 -5.04
N SER A 217 26.44 4.03 -4.31
CA SER A 217 25.50 3.05 -4.84
C SER A 217 24.28 3.70 -5.51
N ARG A 218 24.25 5.03 -5.69
CA ARG A 218 23.10 5.81 -6.19
C ARG A 218 21.85 5.63 -5.33
N THR A 219 22.02 5.38 -4.03
CA THR A 219 20.96 5.40 -3.01
C THR A 219 20.98 6.78 -2.37
N THR A 220 19.84 7.46 -2.24
CA THR A 220 19.79 8.79 -1.59
C THR A 220 19.82 8.63 -0.07
N PRO A 221 20.87 9.10 0.64
CA PRO A 221 20.88 9.11 2.10
C PRO A 221 20.13 10.34 2.64
N TYR A 222 19.06 10.10 3.39
CA TYR A 222 18.35 11.12 4.15
C TYR A 222 18.84 11.17 5.60
N LEU A 223 19.09 12.37 6.11
CA LEU A 223 19.15 12.62 7.55
C LEU A 223 17.72 12.61 8.07
N MET A 224 17.33 11.58 8.81
CA MET A 224 16.01 11.54 9.42
C MET A 224 16.05 12.25 10.78
N VAL A 225 15.10 13.16 10.98
CA VAL A 225 14.95 13.98 12.19
C VAL A 225 13.64 13.62 12.86
N TYR A 226 13.73 12.87 13.95
CA TYR A 226 12.57 12.49 14.75
C TYR A 226 12.19 13.59 15.75
N SER A 227 10.89 13.78 16.00
CA SER A 227 10.41 14.47 17.19
C SER A 227 8.98 14.04 17.52
N GLY A 228 8.69 13.82 18.80
CA GLY A 228 7.33 13.54 19.27
C GLY A 228 6.63 14.78 19.81
N ASP A 229 5.30 14.80 19.71
CA ASP A 229 4.43 15.86 20.24
C ASP A 229 3.41 15.28 21.23
N VAL A 230 3.88 14.72 22.34
CA VAL A 230 2.98 14.05 23.30
C VAL A 230 2.24 15.10 24.14
N ASN A 231 2.95 16.12 24.60
CA ASN A 231 2.45 17.17 25.51
C ASN A 231 2.50 18.57 24.88
N GLY A 232 2.63 18.67 23.56
CA GLY A 232 2.75 19.95 22.84
C GLY A 232 4.17 20.51 22.76
N GLU A 233 5.19 19.77 23.19
CA GLU A 233 6.60 20.19 23.15
C GLU A 233 7.05 20.53 21.72
N LEU A 234 6.71 19.70 20.74
CA LEU A 234 7.06 19.93 19.35
C LEU A 234 6.21 21.04 18.74
N THR A 235 4.90 21.07 19.04
CA THR A 235 4.02 22.15 18.59
C THR A 235 4.57 23.51 19.03
N LYS A 236 5.04 23.64 20.27
CA LYS A 236 5.68 24.87 20.78
C LYS A 236 6.92 25.26 19.97
N ILE A 237 7.75 24.29 19.61
CA ILE A 237 8.98 24.51 18.83
C ILE A 237 8.65 24.97 17.40
N ILE A 238 7.69 24.32 16.75
CA ILE A 238 7.29 24.68 15.38
C ILE A 238 6.46 25.96 15.32
N ASP A 239 5.88 26.43 16.42
CA ASP A 239 5.14 27.69 16.48
C ASP A 239 6.06 28.91 16.71
N ASP A 240 7.17 28.72 17.43
CA ASP A 240 8.15 29.79 17.70
C ASP A 240 9.16 29.98 16.56
N ALA A 241 9.22 31.18 15.99
CA ALA A 241 10.05 31.48 14.82
C ALA A 241 11.57 31.32 15.05
N GLU A 242 12.06 31.65 16.24
CA GLU A 242 13.49 31.54 16.54
C GLU A 242 13.87 30.08 16.82
N LEU A 243 13.03 29.33 17.55
CA LEU A 243 13.26 27.90 17.76
C LEU A 243 13.21 27.13 16.43
N ARG A 244 12.25 27.44 15.55
CA ARG A 244 12.22 26.89 14.19
C ARG A 244 13.53 27.12 13.46
N LYS A 245 14.01 28.36 13.44
CA LYS A 245 15.22 28.76 12.73
C LYS A 245 16.46 28.05 13.30
N GLN A 246 16.56 27.94 14.62
CA GLN A 246 17.65 27.24 15.29
C GLN A 246 17.66 25.75 14.94
N ALA A 247 16.51 25.08 15.02
CA ALA A 247 16.37 23.67 14.66
C ALA A 247 16.74 23.43 13.19
N ILE A 248 16.19 24.23 12.27
CA ILE A 248 16.47 24.15 10.82
C ILE A 248 17.97 24.34 10.54
N SER A 249 18.62 25.32 11.18
CA SER A 249 20.05 25.55 11.00
C SER A 249 20.91 24.36 11.43
N GLY A 250 20.56 23.72 12.56
CA GLY A 250 21.24 22.52 13.04
C GLY A 250 21.09 21.32 12.10
N MET A 251 19.86 21.11 11.60
CA MET A 251 19.56 20.05 10.62
C MET A 251 20.33 20.23 9.32
N ILE A 252 20.31 21.44 8.74
CA ILE A 252 21.00 21.74 7.47
C ILE A 252 22.51 21.58 7.62
N SER A 253 23.10 22.15 8.68
CA SER A 253 24.54 22.03 8.94
C SER A 253 24.96 20.58 9.10
N THR A 254 24.17 19.79 9.82
CA THR A 254 24.43 18.35 10.00
C THR A 254 24.31 17.58 8.70
N ALA A 255 23.27 17.85 7.90
CA ALA A 255 23.07 17.19 6.62
C ALA A 255 24.27 17.42 5.69
N ILE A 256 24.74 18.67 5.58
CA ILE A 256 25.89 19.04 4.75
C ILE A 256 27.18 18.40 5.28
N ASN A 257 27.48 18.59 6.57
CA ASN A 257 28.74 18.13 7.17
C ASN A 257 28.89 16.61 7.12
N ASN A 258 27.77 15.87 7.20
CA ASN A 258 27.75 14.42 7.16
C ASN A 258 27.37 13.87 5.76
N LYS A 259 27.41 14.70 4.71
CA LYS A 259 27.24 14.32 3.30
C LYS A 259 25.88 13.70 2.95
N PHE A 260 24.84 13.96 3.74
CA PHE A 260 23.47 13.59 3.38
C PHE A 260 23.01 14.32 2.10
N LYS A 261 22.05 13.72 1.39
CA LYS A 261 21.46 14.27 0.16
C LYS A 261 20.02 14.75 0.34
N GLY A 262 19.48 14.58 1.53
CA GLY A 262 18.19 15.12 1.91
C GLY A 262 17.95 15.06 3.42
N ILE A 263 16.86 15.68 3.83
CA ILE A 263 16.32 15.61 5.19
C ILE A 263 14.96 14.94 5.13
N MET A 264 14.71 14.00 6.03
CA MET A 264 13.40 13.41 6.27
C MET A 264 12.89 13.86 7.63
N LEU A 265 11.74 14.52 7.68
CA LEU A 265 11.09 14.82 8.95
C LEU A 265 10.19 13.66 9.37
N ASP A 266 10.36 13.23 10.61
CA ASP A 266 9.54 12.22 11.27
C ASP A 266 8.96 12.83 12.54
N PHE A 267 8.03 13.77 12.32
CA PHE A 267 7.41 14.57 13.38
C PHE A 267 6.07 13.95 13.74
N GLU A 268 6.02 13.26 14.87
CA GLU A 268 4.92 12.41 15.30
C GLU A 268 4.07 13.08 16.39
N GLY A 269 2.78 12.72 16.49
CA GLY A 269 1.91 13.22 17.55
C GLY A 269 1.13 14.50 17.26
N LEU A 270 1.43 15.22 16.17
CA LEU A 270 0.92 16.56 15.92
C LEU A 270 -0.62 16.62 15.87
N GLY A 271 -1.19 17.53 16.65
CA GLY A 271 -2.63 17.79 16.69
C GLY A 271 -3.45 16.74 17.45
N LEU A 272 -2.81 15.88 18.25
CA LEU A 272 -3.50 15.01 19.19
C LEU A 272 -3.96 15.78 20.43
N THR A 273 -3.05 16.49 21.09
CA THR A 273 -3.28 17.19 22.37
C THR A 273 -3.35 18.71 22.24
N THR A 274 -2.94 19.25 21.09
CA THR A 274 -2.86 20.68 20.77
C THR A 274 -3.97 21.13 19.82
N ASP A 275 -4.13 22.45 19.64
CA ASP A 275 -5.11 22.97 18.67
C ASP A 275 -4.74 22.53 17.25
N LYS A 276 -5.65 21.80 16.61
CA LYS A 276 -5.41 21.14 15.32
C LYS A 276 -5.22 22.12 14.17
N THR A 277 -5.84 23.29 14.23
CA THR A 277 -5.71 24.29 13.16
C THR A 277 -4.39 25.01 13.28
N ILE A 278 -4.08 25.49 14.49
CA ILE A 278 -2.80 26.17 14.77
C ILE A 278 -1.64 25.22 14.48
N THR A 279 -1.66 24.00 15.04
CA THR A 279 -0.58 23.02 14.86
C THR A 279 -0.30 22.71 13.39
N ARG A 280 -1.37 22.56 12.59
CA ARG A 280 -1.28 22.32 11.15
C ARG A 280 -0.69 23.52 10.40
N GLU A 281 -1.06 24.74 10.76
CA GLU A 281 -0.49 25.96 10.17
C GLU A 281 0.98 26.15 10.57
N SER A 282 1.34 25.87 11.82
CA SER A 282 2.72 25.95 12.33
C SER A 282 3.61 24.89 11.70
N PHE A 283 3.11 23.65 11.50
CA PHE A 283 3.86 22.62 10.79
C PHE A 283 4.05 22.95 9.31
N ASN A 284 3.01 23.45 8.63
CA ASN A 284 3.13 23.95 7.25
C ASN A 284 4.19 25.06 7.14
N SER A 285 4.23 25.98 8.11
CA SER A 285 5.22 27.06 8.17
C SER A 285 6.63 26.51 8.36
N PHE A 286 6.82 25.56 9.29
CA PHE A 286 8.10 24.88 9.50
C PHE A 286 8.62 24.19 8.23
N VAL A 287 7.77 23.37 7.59
CA VAL A 287 8.15 22.64 6.37
C VAL A 287 8.45 23.59 5.23
N LYS A 288 7.71 24.70 5.11
CA LYS A 288 7.98 25.75 4.12
C LYS A 288 9.34 26.41 4.35
N ASP A 289 9.67 26.77 5.58
CA ASP A 289 10.96 27.38 5.89
C ASP A 289 12.12 26.40 5.67
N LEU A 290 11.97 25.16 6.12
CA LEU A 290 12.94 24.11 5.84
C LEU A 290 13.14 23.89 4.35
N SER A 291 12.06 23.88 3.56
CA SER A 291 12.15 23.66 2.11
C SER A 291 12.98 24.73 1.39
N LYS A 292 12.96 25.98 1.87
CA LYS A 292 13.80 27.05 1.31
C LYS A 292 15.27 26.74 1.53
N GLU A 293 15.61 26.33 2.75
CA GLU A 293 16.99 26.00 3.14
C GLU A 293 17.48 24.72 2.45
N THR A 294 16.65 23.67 2.35
CA THR A 294 17.03 22.45 1.63
C THR A 294 17.26 22.75 0.14
N ASN A 295 16.37 23.51 -0.50
CA ASN A 295 16.53 23.91 -1.90
C ASN A 295 17.79 24.76 -2.12
N ALA A 296 18.07 25.72 -1.23
CA ALA A 296 19.27 26.56 -1.31
C ALA A 296 20.58 25.74 -1.22
N ASN A 297 20.53 24.57 -0.58
CA ASN A 297 21.68 23.69 -0.36
C ASN A 297 21.66 22.42 -1.23
N GLY A 298 20.75 22.32 -2.20
CA GLY A 298 20.65 21.15 -3.09
C GLY A 298 20.26 19.85 -2.37
N LEU A 299 19.57 19.95 -1.24
CA LEU A 299 19.07 18.83 -0.45
C LEU A 299 17.60 18.55 -0.80
N LYS A 300 17.22 17.26 -0.82
CA LYS A 300 15.82 16.84 -0.87
C LYS A 300 15.12 17.02 0.49
N LEU A 301 13.80 17.14 0.47
CA LEU A 301 12.94 17.17 1.65
C LEU A 301 11.84 16.11 1.54
N SER A 302 11.83 15.16 2.48
CA SER A 302 10.82 14.12 2.62
C SER A 302 10.12 14.22 3.97
N LEU A 303 8.88 13.74 4.07
CA LEU A 303 8.07 13.77 5.29
C LEU A 303 7.49 12.38 5.56
N ALA A 304 7.69 11.84 6.76
CA ALA A 304 6.92 10.72 7.29
C ALA A 304 5.76 11.28 8.11
N LEU A 305 4.52 10.99 7.68
CA LEU A 305 3.31 11.60 8.22
C LEU A 305 2.34 10.51 8.71
N HIS A 306 1.70 10.74 9.86
CA HIS A 306 0.59 9.89 10.28
C HIS A 306 -0.51 9.91 9.22
N ALA A 307 -1.09 8.75 8.96
CA ALA A 307 -2.18 8.62 8.00
C ALA A 307 -3.39 9.51 8.35
N LEU A 308 -4.09 10.01 7.33
CA LEU A 308 -5.25 10.90 7.49
C LEU A 308 -6.46 10.27 8.23
N ASN A 309 -6.51 8.93 8.30
CA ASN A 309 -7.51 8.21 9.10
C ASN A 309 -7.03 7.87 10.53
N SER A 310 -5.88 8.41 10.96
CA SER A 310 -5.40 8.32 12.34
C SER A 310 -6.09 9.35 13.25
N SER A 311 -5.77 9.30 14.54
CA SER A 311 -6.23 10.32 15.52
C SER A 311 -5.44 11.63 15.44
N TYR A 312 -4.32 11.66 14.72
CA TYR A 312 -3.44 12.81 14.61
C TYR A 312 -3.89 13.72 13.47
N GLN A 313 -4.27 14.95 13.79
CA GLN A 313 -4.91 15.87 12.83
C GLN A 313 -4.05 17.10 12.49
N GLY A 314 -2.76 17.07 12.81
CA GLY A 314 -1.81 18.15 12.53
C GLY A 314 -1.26 18.21 11.10
N TYR A 315 -1.67 17.30 10.20
CA TYR A 315 -1.02 17.11 8.89
C TYR A 315 -1.90 17.58 7.73
N ASP A 316 -1.44 18.61 7.00
CA ASP A 316 -2.08 19.08 5.77
C ASP A 316 -1.41 18.46 4.55
N TYR A 317 -1.83 17.25 4.17
CA TYR A 317 -1.26 16.53 3.04
C TYR A 317 -1.26 17.37 1.76
N LYS A 318 -2.32 18.15 1.50
CA LYS A 318 -2.43 18.96 0.29
C LYS A 318 -1.41 20.07 0.19
N THR A 319 -1.13 20.76 1.30
CA THR A 319 -0.09 21.79 1.34
C THR A 319 1.29 21.16 1.37
N LEU A 320 1.52 20.18 2.24
CA LEU A 320 2.81 19.53 2.42
C LEU A 320 3.26 18.80 1.15
N GLY A 321 2.34 18.14 0.44
CA GLY A 321 2.59 17.44 -0.82
C GLY A 321 3.00 18.37 -1.96
N LYS A 322 2.74 19.68 -1.87
CA LYS A 322 3.28 20.66 -2.84
C LYS A 322 4.71 21.07 -2.52
N ILE A 323 5.12 20.96 -1.26
CA ILE A 323 6.41 21.43 -0.76
C ILE A 323 7.45 20.30 -0.78
N ALA A 324 7.09 19.13 -0.25
CA ALA A 324 8.00 17.99 -0.15
C ALA A 324 8.22 17.27 -1.50
N ASP A 325 9.37 16.62 -1.63
CA ASP A 325 9.70 15.72 -2.74
C ASP A 325 8.89 14.42 -2.67
N GLU A 326 8.61 13.96 -1.45
CA GLU A 326 7.77 12.79 -1.20
C GLU A 326 7.21 12.78 0.23
N ILE A 327 6.09 12.07 0.40
CA ILE A 327 5.42 11.84 1.67
C ILE A 327 5.31 10.33 1.88
N ILE A 328 5.79 9.85 3.03
CA ILE A 328 5.59 8.49 3.51
C ILE A 328 4.28 8.49 4.30
N ILE A 329 3.32 7.68 3.86
CA ILE A 329 2.07 7.45 4.56
C ILE A 329 2.34 6.41 5.65
N MET A 330 2.38 6.82 6.91
CA MET A 330 2.48 5.92 8.06
C MET A 330 1.12 5.29 8.36
N ALA A 331 0.71 4.38 7.48
CA ALA A 331 -0.54 3.63 7.57
C ALA A 331 -0.35 2.35 8.39
N TYR A 332 0.08 2.51 9.64
CA TYR A 332 0.32 1.43 10.60
C TYR A 332 0.06 1.91 12.03
N ASP A 333 0.16 0.99 13.00
CA ASP A 333 -0.19 1.16 14.40
C ASP A 333 -1.70 1.44 14.62
N TYR A 334 -2.55 0.83 13.79
CA TYR A 334 -4.01 0.90 13.98
C TYR A 334 -4.50 0.05 15.16
N GLN A 335 -3.68 -0.92 15.58
CA GLN A 335 -4.01 -1.89 16.61
C GLN A 335 -2.84 -2.00 17.60
N ASN A 336 -3.16 -2.19 18.88
CA ASN A 336 -2.16 -2.45 19.91
C ASN A 336 -1.83 -3.96 19.99
N THR A 337 -1.39 -4.53 18.88
CA THR A 337 -1.09 -5.97 18.72
C THR A 337 0.07 -6.17 17.74
N ASP A 338 0.85 -7.25 17.89
CA ASP A 338 1.89 -7.63 16.91
C ASP A 338 1.33 -8.24 15.60
N GLN A 339 0.03 -8.09 15.33
CA GLN A 339 -0.61 -8.61 14.13
C GLN A 339 -0.43 -7.64 12.95
N PRO A 340 -0.43 -8.14 11.70
CA PRO A 340 -0.41 -7.29 10.52
C PRO A 340 -1.50 -6.21 10.54
N GLU A 341 -1.21 -5.10 9.87
CA GLU A 341 -2.15 -3.98 9.85
C GLU A 341 -3.44 -4.36 9.09
N PRO A 342 -4.62 -3.89 9.55
CA PRO A 342 -5.87 -4.16 8.86
C PRO A 342 -5.84 -3.56 7.47
N ILE A 343 -5.88 -4.42 6.45
CA ILE A 343 -5.68 -3.96 5.07
C ILE A 343 -6.72 -2.93 4.60
N ASP A 344 -7.95 -3.01 5.10
CA ASP A 344 -8.99 -2.02 4.79
C ASP A 344 -8.66 -0.63 5.36
N LYS A 345 -7.98 -0.58 6.51
CA LYS A 345 -7.49 0.68 7.10
C LYS A 345 -6.33 1.26 6.33
N VAL A 346 -5.42 0.41 5.84
CA VAL A 346 -4.35 0.85 4.96
C VAL A 346 -4.91 1.36 3.62
N ASN A 347 -5.87 0.65 3.04
CA ASN A 347 -6.56 1.06 1.83
C ASN A 347 -7.27 2.41 2.00
N GLU A 348 -8.00 2.60 3.12
CA GLU A 348 -8.64 3.87 3.49
C GLU A 348 -7.61 5.01 3.58
N ALA A 349 -6.46 4.79 4.24
CA ALA A 349 -5.40 5.78 4.36
C ALA A 349 -4.85 6.23 3.01
N ILE A 350 -4.56 5.27 2.12
CA ILE A 350 -4.09 5.57 0.77
C ILE A 350 -5.15 6.34 -0.01
N ALA A 351 -6.41 5.89 0.04
CA ALA A 351 -7.53 6.51 -0.66
C ALA A 351 -7.80 7.96 -0.21
N LEU A 352 -7.53 8.29 1.06
CA LEU A 352 -7.58 9.66 1.56
C LEU A 352 -6.37 10.47 1.06
N ALA A 353 -5.16 9.93 1.16
CA ALA A 353 -3.95 10.63 0.76
C ALA A 353 -3.93 11.03 -0.73
N VAL A 354 -4.36 10.13 -1.63
CA VAL A 354 -4.41 10.39 -3.09
C VAL A 354 -5.44 11.45 -3.49
N LYS A 355 -6.41 11.78 -2.62
CA LYS A 355 -7.34 12.90 -2.85
C LYS A 355 -6.69 14.24 -2.56
N GLU A 356 -5.72 14.26 -1.66
CA GLU A 356 -5.04 15.47 -1.20
C GLU A 356 -3.73 15.73 -1.95
N THR A 357 -3.05 14.70 -2.44
CA THR A 357 -1.72 14.80 -3.07
C THR A 357 -1.56 13.85 -4.26
N ASP A 358 -0.72 14.24 -5.21
CA ASP A 358 -0.33 13.41 -6.35
C ASP A 358 0.21 12.04 -5.89
N PRO A 359 -0.37 10.91 -6.36
CA PRO A 359 0.14 9.57 -6.08
C PRO A 359 1.65 9.39 -6.36
N ALA A 360 2.20 10.11 -7.34
CA ALA A 360 3.63 10.06 -7.67
C ALA A 360 4.55 10.66 -6.59
N LYS A 361 3.98 11.33 -5.57
CA LYS A 361 4.69 11.81 -4.37
C LYS A 361 4.48 10.94 -3.13
N LEU A 362 3.55 9.99 -3.19
CA LEU A 362 3.14 9.19 -2.03
C LEU A 362 3.88 7.86 -1.99
N VAL A 363 4.41 7.52 -0.82
CA VAL A 363 5.12 6.26 -0.54
C VAL A 363 4.40 5.55 0.60
N LEU A 364 4.01 4.29 0.42
CA LEU A 364 3.33 3.53 1.47
C LEU A 364 4.34 3.03 2.50
N GLY A 365 4.22 3.45 3.76
CA GLY A 365 4.99 2.90 4.87
C GLY A 365 4.49 1.51 5.26
N LEU A 366 5.42 0.58 5.46
CA LEU A 366 5.18 -0.80 5.90
C LEU A 366 5.93 -1.05 7.21
N ASN A 367 5.21 -1.36 8.29
CA ASN A 367 5.80 -1.68 9.59
C ASN A 367 6.22 -3.17 9.61
N MET A 368 7.44 -3.45 9.18
CA MET A 368 8.04 -4.78 9.06
C MET A 368 8.14 -5.58 10.36
N TYR A 369 7.92 -4.93 11.51
CA TYR A 369 7.78 -5.63 12.78
C TYR A 369 6.41 -6.35 12.90
N HIS A 370 5.34 -5.74 12.39
CA HIS A 370 3.98 -6.31 12.38
C HIS A 370 3.69 -7.13 11.12
N GLU A 371 4.27 -6.76 9.97
CA GLU A 371 3.97 -7.40 8.69
C GLU A 371 4.59 -8.79 8.53
N ASN A 372 3.97 -9.65 7.72
CA ASN A 372 4.47 -10.98 7.40
C ASN A 372 4.31 -11.28 5.89
N THR A 373 4.72 -12.48 5.45
CA THR A 373 4.66 -12.84 4.02
C THR A 373 3.26 -12.81 3.42
N GLU A 374 2.22 -13.08 4.21
CA GLU A 374 0.83 -13.08 3.75
C GLU A 374 0.28 -11.67 3.57
N SER A 375 0.67 -10.74 4.46
CA SER A 375 0.20 -9.34 4.44
C SER A 375 1.00 -8.44 3.50
N LEU A 376 2.28 -8.72 3.25
CA LEU A 376 3.13 -7.89 2.41
C LEU A 376 2.65 -7.81 0.95
N ASN A 377 2.23 -8.94 0.36
CA ASN A 377 1.78 -8.95 -1.03
C ASN A 377 0.56 -8.04 -1.28
N PRO A 378 -0.53 -8.14 -0.50
CA PRO A 378 -1.71 -7.31 -0.76
C PRO A 378 -1.46 -5.83 -0.41
N LEU A 379 -0.59 -5.51 0.55
CA LEU A 379 -0.19 -4.12 0.85
C LEU A 379 0.64 -3.50 -0.28
N ILE A 380 1.64 -4.22 -0.80
CA ILE A 380 2.39 -3.79 -2.00
C ILE A 380 1.44 -3.73 -3.22
N GLY A 381 0.48 -4.65 -3.29
CA GLY A 381 -0.61 -4.65 -4.26
C GLY A 381 -1.42 -3.35 -4.22
N LEU A 382 -1.76 -2.83 -3.04
CA LEU A 382 -2.40 -1.52 -2.89
C LEU A 382 -1.52 -0.39 -3.45
N ALA A 383 -0.23 -0.36 -3.12
CA ALA A 383 0.68 0.66 -3.64
C ALA A 383 0.73 0.66 -5.19
N LYS A 384 0.76 -0.53 -5.81
CA LYS A 384 0.71 -0.68 -7.28
C LYS A 384 -0.61 -0.17 -7.86
N ARG A 385 -1.74 -0.53 -7.25
CA ARG A 385 -3.11 -0.19 -7.69
C ARG A 385 -3.41 1.31 -7.65
N TYR A 386 -3.01 1.97 -6.58
CA TYR A 386 -3.14 3.42 -6.44
C TYR A 386 -2.08 4.20 -7.22
N ASN A 387 -1.19 3.50 -7.93
CA ASN A 387 -0.07 4.08 -8.67
C ASN A 387 0.78 5.01 -7.79
N LEU A 388 1.04 4.59 -6.54
CA LEU A 388 1.90 5.28 -5.62
C LEU A 388 3.34 5.28 -6.15
N LYS A 389 4.15 6.25 -5.70
CA LYS A 389 5.58 6.32 -5.98
C LYS A 389 6.30 5.03 -5.60
N GLY A 390 5.97 4.47 -4.44
CA GLY A 390 6.49 3.18 -4.00
C GLY A 390 6.22 2.84 -2.55
N ILE A 391 7.16 2.15 -1.91
CA ILE A 391 7.05 1.63 -0.53
C ILE A 391 8.22 2.05 0.35
N ALA A 392 7.98 2.20 1.64
CA ALA A 392 8.98 2.48 2.67
C ALA A 392 8.96 1.40 3.74
N LEU A 393 10.11 0.80 4.04
CA LEU A 393 10.26 -0.34 4.95
C LEU A 393 10.71 0.15 6.32
N TRP A 394 9.78 0.20 7.28
CA TRP A 394 10.04 0.49 8.70
C TRP A 394 10.12 -0.83 9.48
N ARG A 395 11.29 -1.33 9.86
CA ARG A 395 12.61 -0.80 9.56
C ARG A 395 13.58 -1.89 9.19
N LEU A 396 14.67 -1.49 8.55
CA LEU A 396 15.80 -2.36 8.29
C LEU A 396 16.33 -2.94 9.61
N GLY A 397 16.81 -4.18 9.57
CA GLY A 397 17.30 -4.98 10.68
C GLY A 397 16.26 -5.89 11.30
N LEU A 398 14.98 -5.71 10.99
CA LEU A 398 13.87 -6.58 11.43
C LEU A 398 13.35 -7.49 10.30
N ILE A 399 13.77 -7.25 9.06
CA ILE A 399 13.20 -7.91 7.89
C ILE A 399 13.83 -9.29 7.74
N THR A 400 13.00 -10.32 7.86
CA THR A 400 13.39 -11.72 7.65
C THR A 400 13.69 -12.02 6.18
N SER A 401 14.43 -13.09 5.92
CA SER A 401 14.74 -13.53 4.55
C SER A 401 13.48 -13.84 3.73
N ASP A 402 12.43 -14.35 4.36
CA ASP A 402 11.15 -14.67 3.71
C ASP A 402 10.37 -13.40 3.35
N GLN A 403 10.30 -12.43 4.27
CA GLN A 403 9.72 -11.10 3.96
C GLN A 403 10.49 -10.42 2.82
N TRP A 404 11.83 -10.43 2.85
CA TRP A 404 12.65 -9.90 1.77
C TRP A 404 12.38 -10.59 0.42
N THR A 405 12.20 -11.90 0.43
CA THR A 405 11.84 -12.68 -0.76
C THR A 405 10.46 -12.26 -1.28
N GLN A 406 9.48 -12.12 -0.38
CA GLN A 406 8.15 -11.67 -0.74
C GLN A 406 8.13 -10.27 -1.36
N VAL A 407 8.85 -9.31 -0.77
CA VAL A 407 8.95 -7.95 -1.33
C VAL A 407 9.58 -7.99 -2.73
N ARG A 408 10.65 -8.77 -2.92
CA ARG A 408 11.33 -8.91 -4.22
C ARG A 408 10.48 -9.63 -5.26
N GLN A 409 9.52 -10.48 -4.87
CA GLN A 409 8.59 -11.10 -5.82
C GLN A 409 7.56 -10.11 -6.36
N SER A 410 7.20 -9.07 -5.58
CA SER A 410 6.19 -8.09 -5.97
C SER A 410 6.78 -6.78 -6.52
N VAL A 411 8.03 -6.45 -6.17
CA VAL A 411 8.70 -5.19 -6.52
C VAL A 411 9.96 -5.45 -7.33
N GLU A 412 10.12 -4.74 -8.45
CA GLU A 412 11.41 -4.61 -9.12
C GLU A 412 12.23 -3.52 -8.42
N PHE A 413 13.38 -3.90 -7.85
CA PHE A 413 14.28 -2.98 -7.15
C PHE A 413 15.17 -2.20 -8.13
N LYS A 414 15.82 -1.15 -7.61
CA LYS A 414 16.88 -0.46 -8.34
C LYS A 414 18.02 -1.45 -8.69
N LYS A 415 18.51 -1.36 -9.93
CA LYS A 415 19.63 -2.17 -10.46
C LYS A 415 20.94 -1.39 -10.47
#